data_AF-A0A1Y0EDN5-F1
#
_entry.id   AF-A0A1Y0EDN5-F1
#
_cell.length_a   1.000
_cell.length_b   1.000
_cell.length_c   1.000
_cell.angle_alpha   90.00
_cell.angle_beta   90.00
_cell.angle_gamma   90.00
#
_symmetry.space_group_name_H-M   'P 1'
#
loop_
_entity.id
_entity.type
_entity.pdbx_description
1 polymer ?
#
loop_
_entity_poly.entity_id
_entity_poly.type
_entity_poly.pdbx_seq_one_letter_code
_entity_poly.pdbx_strand_id
1 'polypeptide(L)'
;MLRFFHSPYPTFGSYKNPTHWKIEASPYFWWWYALTLNTDYAQLCEQMAEKQTTHSADARMLKVYEDFGDTRYDGCRYLAFTQWWLNRVNTIEQRGVYLFAEPLNTAAVSVVDGIEQATSALSCNDTVMIAVNVTRQRKHIDKRIDQILKQHMGELKRGRQVRNPKFSQARYRLSHAVQAHSLKKTFAVYDIRSSAAAEGRKISNWDVAELAKLDYQQRDKLRAALDGVDERRVVSAIVARHVKDAKTMIQNTAFGVFPK
;
A
#
# COMPACT_ATOMS: atom_id res chain seq x y z
N MET A 1 9.11 -17.87 1.61
CA MET A 1 8.98 -17.61 0.16
C MET A 1 8.68 -16.12 -0.01
N LEU A 2 9.38 -15.40 -0.89
CA LEU A 2 9.17 -13.95 -1.09
C LEU A 2 7.83 -13.74 -1.82
N ARG A 3 6.87 -13.08 -1.18
CA ARG A 3 5.61 -12.68 -1.82
C ARG A 3 5.83 -11.46 -2.72
N PHE A 4 5.02 -11.35 -3.76
CA PHE A 4 5.09 -10.24 -4.71
C PHE A 4 4.37 -9.00 -4.18
N PHE A 5 4.98 -7.82 -4.34
CA PHE A 5 4.38 -6.53 -4.01
C PHE A 5 4.29 -5.66 -5.27
N HIS A 6 3.19 -4.91 -5.38
CA HIS A 6 2.96 -3.99 -6.50
C HIS A 6 3.72 -2.66 -6.38
N SER A 7 4.15 -2.31 -5.17
CA SER A 7 4.98 -1.13 -4.87
C SER A 7 6.17 -1.53 -3.99
N PRO A 8 7.19 -0.66 -3.85
CA PRO A 8 8.30 -0.91 -2.94
C PRO A 8 7.79 -1.26 -1.53
N TYR A 9 8.17 -2.42 -1.03
CA TYR A 9 7.88 -2.84 0.34
C TYR A 9 8.97 -2.30 1.27
N PRO A 10 8.70 -2.13 2.58
CA PRO A 10 9.65 -1.51 3.48
C PRO A 10 10.87 -2.42 3.66
N THR A 11 12.05 -1.81 3.65
CA THR A 11 13.28 -2.46 4.12
C THR A 11 13.77 -1.71 5.35
N PHE A 12 14.20 -2.44 6.37
CA PHE A 12 14.40 -1.84 7.70
C PHE A 12 15.86 -1.50 8.00
N GLY A 13 16.81 -2.14 7.32
CA GLY A 13 18.21 -2.08 7.74
C GLY A 13 18.38 -2.82 9.07
N SER A 14 18.53 -2.09 10.16
CA SER A 14 18.53 -2.68 11.51
C SER A 14 17.12 -2.70 12.09
N TYR A 15 16.69 -3.83 12.66
CA TYR A 15 15.36 -3.92 13.30
C TYR A 15 15.29 -3.16 14.63
N LYS A 16 16.42 -2.97 15.33
CA LYS A 16 16.49 -2.19 16.57
C LYS A 16 16.54 -0.69 16.28
N ASN A 17 17.27 -0.30 15.23
CA ASN A 17 17.46 1.09 14.81
C ASN A 17 17.14 1.22 13.31
N PRO A 18 15.84 1.21 12.95
CA PRO A 18 15.43 1.20 11.56
C PRO A 18 15.90 2.42 10.78
N THR A 19 16.30 2.20 9.52
CA THR A 19 16.71 3.27 8.61
C THR A 19 15.49 3.97 8.02
N HIS A 20 15.22 5.21 8.45
CA HIS A 20 13.97 5.93 8.14
C HIS A 20 13.68 6.01 6.63
N TRP A 21 14.63 6.45 5.82
CA TRP A 21 14.41 6.66 4.37
C TRP A 21 14.06 5.38 3.62
N LYS A 22 14.48 4.20 4.11
CA LYS A 22 14.14 2.90 3.51
C LYS A 22 12.71 2.49 3.82
N ILE A 23 12.19 2.88 4.99
CA ILE A 23 10.79 2.67 5.37
C ILE A 23 9.89 3.65 4.61
N GLU A 24 10.28 4.92 4.57
CA GLU A 24 9.55 5.99 3.88
C GLU A 24 9.44 5.79 2.37
N ALA A 25 10.34 4.98 1.78
CA ALA A 25 10.25 4.58 0.38
C ALA A 25 9.06 3.66 0.09
N SER A 26 8.41 3.11 1.13
CA SER A 26 7.26 2.22 0.98
C SER A 26 5.93 2.97 1.20
N PRO A 27 4.96 2.89 0.26
CA PRO A 27 3.64 3.46 0.47
C PRO A 27 2.86 2.76 1.60
N TYR A 28 3.23 1.52 1.94
CA TYR A 28 2.57 0.77 3.02
C TYR A 28 2.89 1.34 4.41
N PHE A 29 4.08 1.93 4.60
CA PHE A 29 4.40 2.67 5.81
C PHE A 29 3.48 3.87 5.99
N TRP A 30 3.30 4.66 4.94
CA TRP A 30 2.44 5.84 4.98
C TRP A 30 0.98 5.49 5.20
N TRP A 31 0.52 4.35 4.69
CA TRP A 31 -0.82 3.82 4.99
C TRP A 31 -0.97 3.48 6.48
N TRP A 32 -0.02 2.72 7.03
CA TRP A 32 -0.02 2.42 8.47
C TRP A 32 0.04 3.71 9.31
N TYR A 33 0.91 4.65 8.93
CA TYR A 33 1.05 5.93 9.64
C TYR A 33 -0.25 6.73 9.62
N ALA A 34 -0.94 6.79 8.48
CA ALA A 34 -2.24 7.43 8.38
C ALA A 34 -3.28 6.81 9.30
N LEU A 35 -3.27 5.48 9.45
CA LEU A 35 -4.15 4.78 10.40
C LEU A 35 -3.87 5.19 11.85
N THR A 36 -2.60 5.37 12.23
CA THR A 36 -2.22 5.82 13.58
C THR A 36 -2.68 7.24 13.91
N LEU A 37 -2.95 8.05 12.88
CA LEU A 37 -3.45 9.42 13.01
C LEU A 37 -4.99 9.51 12.99
N ASN A 38 -5.69 8.39 12.78
CA ASN A 38 -7.14 8.38 12.72
C ASN A 38 -7.73 8.30 14.13
N THR A 39 -8.45 9.35 14.54
CA THR A 39 -9.04 9.48 15.88
C THR A 39 -10.11 8.43 16.16
N ASP A 40 -10.94 8.09 15.18
CA ASP A 40 -12.01 7.12 15.33
C ASP A 40 -11.43 5.71 15.51
N TYR A 41 -10.37 5.40 14.77
CA TYR A 41 -9.63 4.15 14.93
C TYR A 41 -8.90 4.09 16.28
N ALA A 42 -8.34 5.21 16.74
CA ALA A 42 -7.70 5.28 18.06
C ALA A 42 -8.71 5.03 19.20
N GLN A 43 -9.92 5.59 19.10
CA GLN A 43 -11.02 5.32 20.04
C GLN A 43 -11.46 3.86 20.00
N LEU A 44 -11.56 3.26 18.81
CA LEU A 44 -11.85 1.83 18.69
C LEU A 44 -10.77 0.97 19.38
N CYS A 45 -9.49 1.32 19.21
CA CYS A 45 -8.40 0.62 19.88
C CYS A 45 -8.50 0.71 21.41
N GLU A 46 -8.88 1.87 21.94
CA GLU A 46 -9.11 2.07 23.38
C GLU A 46 -10.26 1.20 23.89
N GLN A 47 -11.43 1.24 23.23
CA GLN A 47 -12.59 0.44 23.59
C GLN A 47 -12.28 -1.07 23.58
N MET A 48 -11.55 -1.54 22.58
CA MET A 48 -11.16 -2.95 22.45
C MET A 48 -10.15 -3.36 23.53
N ALA A 49 -9.22 -2.48 23.92
CA ALA A 49 -8.28 -2.75 25.01
C ALA A 49 -9.00 -2.87 26.37
N GLU A 50 -10.05 -2.08 26.57
CA GLU A 50 -10.90 -2.08 27.76
C GLU A 50 -11.96 -3.20 27.76
N LYS A 51 -12.02 -4.03 26.71
CA LYS A 51 -13.03 -5.09 26.51
C LYS A 51 -14.47 -4.58 26.56
N GLN A 52 -14.69 -3.33 26.17
CA GLN A 52 -16.03 -2.77 26.07
C GLN A 52 -16.77 -3.34 24.86
N THR A 53 -18.08 -3.53 24.98
CA THR A 53 -18.90 -4.04 23.88
C THR A 53 -19.04 -2.98 22.78
N THR A 54 -18.43 -3.23 21.63
CA THR A 54 -18.40 -2.30 20.49
C THR A 54 -19.71 -2.32 19.68
N HIS A 55 -20.80 -1.81 20.25
CA HIS A 55 -22.11 -1.87 19.59
C HIS A 55 -22.28 -0.91 18.38
N SER A 56 -21.37 0.05 18.15
CA SER A 56 -21.57 1.09 17.12
C SER A 56 -20.41 1.29 16.12
N ALA A 57 -19.40 0.42 16.08
CA ALA A 57 -18.30 0.57 15.14
C ALA A 57 -18.70 0.11 13.72
N ASP A 58 -18.31 0.87 12.70
CA ASP A 58 -18.50 0.48 11.29
C ASP A 58 -17.83 -0.89 11.05
N ALA A 59 -18.56 -1.84 10.46
CA ALA A 59 -18.08 -3.20 10.20
C ALA A 59 -16.75 -3.24 9.42
N ARG A 60 -16.49 -2.25 8.56
CA ARG A 60 -15.21 -2.14 7.84
C ARG A 60 -14.07 -1.76 8.78
N MET A 61 -14.32 -0.87 9.74
CA MET A 61 -13.31 -0.47 10.73
C MET A 61 -13.00 -1.60 11.71
N LEU A 62 -14.01 -2.37 12.10
CA LEU A 62 -13.82 -3.61 12.87
C LEU A 62 -12.93 -4.61 12.13
N LYS A 63 -13.15 -4.79 10.82
CA LYS A 63 -12.29 -5.63 9.99
C LYS A 63 -10.85 -5.12 9.90
N VAL A 64 -10.66 -3.80 9.79
CA VAL A 64 -9.31 -3.21 9.86
C VAL A 64 -8.68 -3.51 11.22
N TYR A 65 -9.43 -3.41 12.32
CA TYR A 65 -8.92 -3.74 13.65
C TYR A 65 -8.54 -5.23 13.79
N GLU A 66 -9.32 -6.15 13.24
CA GLU A 66 -8.97 -7.58 13.21
C GLU A 66 -7.63 -7.84 12.48
N ASP A 67 -7.39 -7.14 11.38
CA ASP A 67 -6.19 -7.30 10.56
C ASP A 67 -4.96 -6.56 11.13
N PHE A 68 -5.16 -5.34 11.64
CA PHE A 68 -4.08 -4.42 12.05
C PHE A 68 -3.82 -4.40 13.55
N GLY A 69 -4.83 -4.72 14.37
CA GLY A 69 -4.82 -4.58 15.83
C GLY A 69 -4.66 -3.14 16.30
N ASP A 70 -4.25 -2.98 17.56
CA ASP A 70 -3.86 -1.67 18.07
C ASP A 70 -2.59 -1.18 17.35
N THR A 71 -2.69 -0.02 16.70
CA THR A 71 -1.59 0.61 15.97
C THR A 71 -1.06 1.86 16.66
N ARG A 72 -1.63 2.23 17.82
CA ARG A 72 -1.11 3.30 18.66
C ARG A 72 0.27 2.91 19.17
N TYR A 73 1.14 3.89 19.31
CA TYR A 73 2.52 3.67 19.76
C TYR A 73 3.04 4.89 20.49
N ASP A 74 3.99 4.64 21.39
CA ASP A 74 4.79 5.68 22.02
C ASP A 74 6.18 5.74 21.38
N GLY A 75 6.74 6.95 21.31
CA GLY A 75 8.10 7.17 20.82
C GLY A 75 8.25 7.10 19.29
N CYS A 76 9.16 6.26 18.80
CA CYS A 76 9.61 6.29 17.41
C CYS A 76 8.68 5.52 16.46
N ARG A 77 7.99 6.26 15.57
CA ARG A 77 7.08 5.70 14.55
C ARG A 77 7.71 4.65 13.64
N TYR A 78 9.00 4.78 13.33
CA TYR A 78 9.71 3.85 12.46
C TYR A 78 9.97 2.52 13.18
N LEU A 79 10.29 2.56 14.47
CA LEU A 79 10.45 1.36 15.28
C LEU A 79 9.10 0.67 15.49
N ALA A 80 8.08 1.44 15.85
CA ALA A 80 6.71 0.94 16.00
C ALA A 80 6.21 0.25 14.71
N PHE A 81 6.37 0.90 13.55
CA PHE A 81 6.02 0.28 12.26
C PHE A 81 6.82 -0.99 11.98
N THR A 82 8.13 -0.99 12.28
CA THR A 82 8.99 -2.17 12.06
C THR A 82 8.50 -3.36 12.89
N GLN A 83 8.20 -3.14 14.18
CA GLN A 83 7.67 -4.17 15.06
C GLN A 83 6.28 -4.64 14.60
N TRP A 84 5.39 -3.71 14.27
CA TRP A 84 4.06 -4.00 13.77
C TRP A 84 4.10 -4.82 12.48
N TRP A 85 4.96 -4.46 11.52
CA TRP A 85 5.11 -5.14 10.24
C TRP A 85 5.61 -6.58 10.40
N LEU A 86 6.60 -6.77 11.28
CA LEU A 86 7.26 -8.06 11.52
C LEU A 86 6.46 -8.99 12.44
N ASN A 87 5.43 -8.48 13.12
CA ASN A 87 4.58 -9.29 13.99
C ASN A 87 3.97 -10.45 13.20
N ARG A 88 3.98 -11.67 13.75
CA ARG A 88 3.48 -12.85 13.05
C ARG A 88 1.97 -12.95 13.18
N VAL A 89 1.30 -13.15 12.06
CA VAL A 89 -0.15 -13.42 12.02
C VAL A 89 -0.46 -14.92 11.93
N ASN A 90 0.53 -15.71 11.52
CA ASN A 90 0.49 -17.16 11.54
C ASN A 90 1.92 -17.72 11.67
N THR A 91 2.10 -19.03 11.58
CA THR A 91 3.40 -19.68 11.73
C THR A 91 4.42 -19.30 10.66
N ILE A 92 3.96 -18.81 9.51
CA ILE A 92 4.75 -18.65 8.28
C ILE A 92 4.95 -17.17 7.90
N GLU A 93 4.00 -16.30 8.22
CA GLU A 93 3.90 -14.95 7.64
C GLU A 93 3.94 -13.83 8.68
N GLN A 94 4.66 -12.78 8.31
CA GLN A 94 4.65 -11.49 8.99
C GLN A 94 3.43 -10.69 8.54
N ARG A 95 2.88 -9.87 9.45
CA ARG A 95 1.65 -9.11 9.27
C ARG A 95 1.67 -8.26 8.02
N GLY A 96 2.71 -7.46 7.81
CA GLY A 96 2.79 -6.60 6.64
C GLY A 96 2.82 -7.37 5.30
N VAL A 97 3.48 -8.53 5.27
CA VAL A 97 3.52 -9.41 4.10
C VAL A 97 2.15 -10.07 3.86
N TYR A 98 1.46 -10.46 4.94
CA TYR A 98 0.13 -11.05 4.85
C TYR A 98 -0.93 -10.07 4.32
N LEU A 99 -0.84 -8.80 4.72
CA LEU A 99 -1.84 -7.78 4.39
C LEU A 99 -1.63 -7.13 3.02
N PHE A 100 -0.37 -6.84 2.65
CA PHE A 100 -0.06 -5.97 1.52
C PHE A 100 0.56 -6.67 0.30
N ALA A 101 1.06 -7.90 0.46
CA ALA A 101 1.58 -8.66 -0.66
C ALA A 101 0.46 -9.44 -1.35
N GLU A 102 0.71 -9.85 -2.60
CA GLU A 102 -0.16 -10.81 -3.26
C GLU A 102 -0.23 -12.10 -2.46
N PRO A 103 -1.40 -12.77 -2.44
CA PRO A 103 -1.54 -14.08 -1.84
C PRO A 103 -0.49 -15.05 -2.40
N LEU A 104 -0.15 -16.09 -1.64
CA LEU A 104 0.73 -17.13 -2.15
C LEU A 104 0.01 -17.77 -3.33
N ASN A 105 0.61 -17.70 -4.52
CA ASN A 105 0.18 -18.57 -5.61
C ASN A 105 0.44 -20.00 -5.15
N THR A 106 -0.63 -20.69 -4.77
CA THR A 106 -0.59 -22.10 -4.42
C THR A 106 -0.30 -22.96 -5.64
N ALA A 107 -0.67 -22.50 -6.83
CA ALA A 107 -0.41 -23.17 -8.10
C ALA A 107 0.93 -22.73 -8.69
N ALA A 108 1.95 -23.58 -8.55
CA ALA A 108 3.13 -23.53 -9.39
C ALA A 108 2.87 -24.31 -10.70
N VAL A 109 3.56 -23.94 -11.78
CA VAL A 109 3.59 -24.81 -12.97
C VAL A 109 4.34 -26.08 -12.57
N SER A 110 3.62 -27.20 -12.49
CA SER A 110 4.17 -28.50 -12.15
C SER A 110 3.85 -29.53 -13.23
N VAL A 111 4.70 -30.54 -13.33
CA VAL A 111 4.34 -31.77 -14.05
C VAL A 111 3.36 -32.55 -13.18
N VAL A 112 2.31 -33.08 -13.80
CA VAL A 112 1.30 -33.93 -13.15
C VAL A 112 1.66 -35.37 -13.48
N ASP A 113 2.20 -36.09 -12.51
CA ASP A 113 2.74 -37.46 -12.72
C ASP A 113 1.74 -38.56 -12.29
N GLY A 114 0.60 -38.20 -11.68
CA GLY A 114 -0.36 -39.14 -11.11
C GLY A 114 -1.84 -38.81 -11.34
N ILE A 115 -2.68 -39.84 -11.29
CA ILE A 115 -4.13 -39.74 -11.53
C ILE A 115 -4.82 -38.83 -10.50
N GLU A 116 -4.42 -38.90 -9.23
CA GLU A 116 -4.98 -38.05 -8.17
C GLU A 116 -4.68 -36.57 -8.42
N GLN A 117 -3.42 -36.25 -8.75
CA GLN A 117 -3.00 -34.88 -9.09
C GLN A 117 -3.72 -34.36 -10.33
N ALA A 118 -3.94 -35.20 -11.34
CA ALA A 118 -4.72 -34.85 -12.53
C ALA A 118 -6.18 -34.56 -12.20
N THR A 119 -6.79 -35.37 -11.33
CA THR A 119 -8.18 -35.19 -10.88
C THR A 119 -8.35 -33.89 -10.08
N SER A 120 -7.41 -33.58 -9.20
CA SER A 120 -7.38 -32.31 -8.47
C SER A 120 -7.20 -31.11 -9.40
N ALA A 121 -6.29 -31.19 -10.38
CA ALA A 121 -6.07 -30.13 -11.36
C ALA A 121 -7.29 -29.88 -12.25
N LEU A 122 -7.98 -30.94 -12.67
CA LEU A 122 -9.23 -30.84 -13.45
C LEU A 122 -10.38 -30.20 -12.69
N SER A 123 -10.37 -30.30 -11.36
CA SER A 123 -11.42 -29.77 -10.49
C SER A 123 -11.17 -28.31 -10.07
N CYS A 124 -10.02 -27.74 -10.45
CA CYS A 124 -9.62 -26.38 -10.08
C CYS A 124 -10.00 -25.37 -11.17
N ASN A 125 -10.75 -24.33 -10.78
CA ASN A 125 -11.22 -23.29 -11.71
C ASN A 125 -10.12 -22.34 -12.21
N ASP A 126 -8.95 -22.33 -11.55
CA ASP A 126 -7.79 -21.49 -11.87
C ASP A 126 -6.66 -22.25 -12.59
N THR A 127 -6.88 -23.53 -12.91
CA THR A 127 -5.89 -24.43 -13.49
C THR A 127 -6.34 -24.93 -14.86
N VAL A 128 -5.43 -24.95 -15.83
CA VAL A 128 -5.66 -25.53 -17.16
C VAL A 128 -4.72 -26.71 -17.36
N MET A 129 -5.27 -27.90 -17.57
CA MET A 129 -4.48 -29.10 -17.86
C MET A 129 -4.23 -29.21 -19.37
N ILE A 130 -2.96 -29.30 -19.78
CA ILE A 130 -2.55 -29.38 -21.19
C ILE A 130 -1.78 -30.68 -21.43
N ALA A 131 -2.29 -31.55 -22.29
CA ALA A 131 -1.57 -32.72 -22.77
C ALA A 131 -0.62 -32.33 -23.90
N VAL A 132 0.70 -32.46 -23.67
CA VAL A 132 1.74 -32.10 -24.64
C VAL A 132 2.37 -33.37 -25.23
N ASN A 133 2.22 -33.59 -26.53
CA ASN A 133 2.94 -34.65 -27.22
C ASN A 133 4.38 -34.19 -27.53
N VAL A 134 5.34 -34.74 -26.79
CA VAL A 134 6.77 -34.37 -26.83
C VAL A 134 7.47 -34.73 -28.16
N THR A 135 6.83 -35.51 -29.03
CA THR A 135 7.40 -35.86 -30.35
C THR A 135 7.28 -34.74 -31.39
N ARG A 136 6.48 -33.70 -31.11
CA ARG A 136 6.31 -32.54 -32.01
C ARG A 136 7.45 -31.53 -31.85
N GLN A 137 7.69 -30.75 -32.90
CA GLN A 137 8.65 -29.65 -32.82
C GLN A 137 8.22 -28.61 -31.76
N ARG A 138 9.17 -28.23 -30.90
CA ARG A 138 8.96 -27.28 -29.79
C ARG A 138 8.26 -25.99 -30.20
N LYS A 139 8.63 -25.41 -31.34
CA LYS A 139 8.01 -24.17 -31.87
C LYS A 139 6.49 -24.30 -32.05
N HIS A 140 6.01 -25.47 -32.48
CA HIS A 140 4.58 -25.71 -32.65
C HIS A 140 3.86 -25.95 -31.32
N ILE A 141 4.53 -26.60 -30.36
CA ILE A 141 4.04 -26.78 -28.98
C ILE A 141 3.87 -25.41 -28.33
N ASP A 142 4.90 -24.57 -28.32
CA ASP A 142 4.88 -23.24 -27.70
C ASP A 142 3.76 -22.37 -28.28
N LYS A 143 3.62 -22.34 -29.63
CA LYS A 143 2.54 -21.58 -30.29
C LYS A 143 1.15 -22.07 -29.88
N ARG A 144 0.97 -23.37 -29.67
CA ARG A 144 -0.33 -23.94 -29.30
C ARG A 144 -0.66 -23.69 -27.83
N ILE A 145 0.32 -23.82 -26.94
CA ILE A 145 0.19 -23.46 -25.53
C ILE A 145 -0.20 -21.98 -25.40
N ASP A 146 0.49 -21.07 -26.11
CA ASP A 146 0.18 -19.64 -26.11
C ASP A 146 -1.27 -19.36 -26.55
N GLN A 147 -1.80 -20.11 -27.53
CA GLN A 147 -3.20 -19.99 -27.98
C GLN A 147 -4.20 -20.46 -26.93
N ILE A 148 -3.95 -21.61 -26.30
CA ILE A 148 -4.80 -22.17 -25.24
C ILE A 148 -4.85 -21.19 -24.06
N LEU A 149 -3.69 -20.70 -23.61
CA LEU A 149 -3.62 -19.74 -22.53
C LEU A 149 -4.36 -18.43 -22.86
N LYS A 150 -4.29 -17.94 -24.11
CA LYS A 150 -5.07 -16.76 -24.53
C LYS A 150 -6.59 -16.98 -24.50
N GLN A 151 -7.06 -18.20 -24.77
CA GLN A 151 -8.49 -18.50 -24.73
C GLN A 151 -9.01 -18.54 -23.29
N HIS A 152 -8.24 -19.15 -22.38
CA HIS A 152 -8.66 -19.30 -20.97
C HIS A 152 -8.38 -18.06 -20.11
N MET A 153 -7.28 -17.35 -20.35
CA MET A 153 -6.88 -16.17 -19.55
C MET A 153 -7.25 -14.84 -20.23
N GLY A 154 -7.84 -14.87 -21.43
CA GLY A 154 -8.04 -13.69 -22.28
C GLY A 154 -6.72 -13.17 -22.87
N GLU A 155 -6.65 -11.87 -23.17
CA GLU A 155 -5.35 -11.26 -23.50
C GLU A 155 -4.38 -11.45 -22.32
N LEU A 156 -3.42 -12.37 -22.50
CA LEU A 156 -2.27 -12.53 -21.60
C LEU A 156 -1.62 -11.16 -21.43
N LYS A 157 -1.93 -10.51 -20.32
CA LYS A 157 -1.33 -9.23 -19.94
C LYS A 157 0.16 -9.48 -19.78
N ARG A 158 0.98 -8.93 -20.66
CA ARG A 158 2.44 -9.11 -20.63
C ARG A 158 3.09 -7.89 -19.96
N GLY A 159 4.19 -8.12 -19.25
CA GLY A 159 5.04 -7.06 -18.68
C GLY A 159 4.33 -6.16 -17.65
N ARG A 160 4.34 -4.84 -17.86
CA ARG A 160 3.81 -3.85 -16.90
C ARG A 160 2.33 -4.04 -16.56
N GLN A 161 1.54 -4.66 -17.44
CA GLN A 161 0.10 -4.88 -17.20
C GLN A 161 -0.17 -5.93 -16.12
N VAL A 162 0.74 -6.90 -15.91
CA VAL A 162 0.66 -7.87 -14.79
C VAL A 162 0.83 -7.18 -13.44
N ARG A 163 1.65 -6.12 -13.41
CA ARG A 163 1.94 -5.35 -12.19
C ARG A 163 0.93 -4.23 -11.92
N ASN A 164 -0.18 -4.17 -12.65
CA ASN A 164 -1.18 -3.14 -12.41
C ASN A 164 -1.87 -3.39 -11.05
N PRO A 165 -1.78 -2.45 -10.09
CA PRO A 165 -2.38 -2.62 -8.76
C PRO A 165 -3.89 -2.86 -8.78
N LYS A 166 -4.58 -2.48 -9.86
CA LYS A 166 -6.02 -2.74 -10.03
C LYS A 166 -6.39 -4.23 -10.04
N PHE A 167 -5.45 -5.11 -10.40
CA PHE A 167 -5.65 -6.56 -10.41
C PHE A 167 -5.07 -7.25 -9.17
N SER A 168 -4.54 -6.48 -8.23
CA SER A 168 -4.00 -7.00 -6.97
C SER A 168 -5.09 -7.74 -6.17
N GLN A 169 -4.71 -8.91 -5.66
CA GLN A 169 -5.50 -9.74 -4.74
C GLN A 169 -5.00 -9.60 -3.29
N ALA A 170 -4.07 -8.69 -3.02
CA ALA A 170 -3.68 -8.34 -1.66
C ALA A 170 -4.91 -7.90 -0.85
N ARG A 171 -4.93 -8.24 0.45
CA ARG A 171 -6.04 -7.88 1.36
C ARG A 171 -6.25 -6.38 1.40
N TYR A 172 -5.16 -5.62 1.41
CA TYR A 172 -5.14 -4.17 1.33
C TYR A 172 -4.37 -3.73 0.09
N ARG A 173 -5.08 -3.66 -1.03
CA ARG A 173 -4.51 -3.30 -2.34
C ARG A 173 -4.43 -1.80 -2.58
N LEU A 174 -3.42 -1.39 -3.32
CA LEU A 174 -3.28 -0.03 -3.83
C LEU A 174 -4.30 0.21 -4.96
N SER A 175 -5.01 1.34 -4.93
CA SER A 175 -5.98 1.72 -5.97
C SER A 175 -5.29 2.06 -7.31
N HIS A 176 -4.06 2.60 -7.23
CA HIS A 176 -3.20 2.98 -8.34
C HIS A 176 -1.72 2.91 -7.92
N ALA A 177 -0.80 3.16 -8.84
CA ALA A 177 0.62 3.24 -8.51
C ALA A 177 0.90 4.50 -7.68
N VAL A 178 1.21 4.31 -6.39
CA VAL A 178 1.45 5.42 -5.45
C VAL A 178 2.95 5.72 -5.34
N GLN A 179 3.31 6.99 -5.45
CA GLN A 179 4.69 7.46 -5.24
C GLN A 179 4.92 7.80 -3.76
N ALA A 180 5.76 7.01 -3.09
CA ALA A 180 6.04 7.20 -1.66
C ALA A 180 6.66 8.57 -1.33
N HIS A 181 7.45 9.15 -2.24
CA HIS A 181 7.98 10.51 -2.09
C HIS A 181 6.87 11.57 -2.02
N SER A 182 5.79 11.40 -2.79
CA SER A 182 4.65 12.30 -2.71
C SER A 182 3.93 12.17 -1.37
N LEU A 183 3.76 10.94 -0.86
CA LEU A 183 3.17 10.71 0.45
C LEU A 183 4.03 11.32 1.57
N LYS A 184 5.36 11.20 1.47
CA LYS A 184 6.30 11.82 2.40
C LYS A 184 6.07 13.33 2.50
N LYS A 185 5.98 14.02 1.36
CA LYS A 185 5.69 15.47 1.32
C LYS A 185 4.30 15.77 1.93
N THR A 186 3.29 14.97 1.57
CA THR A 186 1.93 15.10 2.10
C THR A 186 1.89 15.01 3.62
N PHE A 187 2.51 13.99 4.21
CA PHE A 187 2.54 13.83 5.66
C PHE A 187 3.48 14.80 6.37
N ALA A 188 4.58 15.23 5.74
CA ALA A 188 5.41 16.31 6.31
C ALA A 188 4.60 17.61 6.50
N VAL A 189 3.82 18.00 5.48
CA VAL A 189 2.92 19.17 5.56
C VAL A 189 1.87 18.99 6.66
N TYR A 190 1.30 17.80 6.78
CA TYR A 190 0.31 17.49 7.82
C TYR A 190 0.94 17.56 9.22
N ASP A 191 2.09 16.93 9.43
CA ASP A 191 2.81 16.88 10.70
C ASP A 191 3.15 18.30 11.19
N ILE A 192 3.75 19.13 10.33
CA ILE A 192 4.09 20.53 10.67
C ILE A 192 2.85 21.31 11.12
N ARG A 193 1.74 21.15 10.40
CA ARG A 193 0.51 21.89 10.69
C ARG A 193 -0.16 21.39 11.97
N SER A 194 -0.16 20.08 12.21
CA SER A 194 -0.74 19.46 13.39
C SER A 194 0.09 19.79 14.65
N SER A 195 1.42 19.75 14.56
CA SER A 195 2.31 20.17 15.66
C SER A 195 2.13 21.65 16.01
N ALA A 196 2.10 22.54 15.02
CA ALA A 196 1.86 23.96 15.26
C ALA A 196 0.50 24.21 15.93
N ALA A 197 -0.55 23.51 15.48
CA ALA A 197 -1.88 23.61 16.08
C ALA A 197 -1.91 23.08 17.53
N ALA A 198 -1.22 21.99 17.83
CA ALA A 198 -1.09 21.44 19.19
C ALA A 198 -0.37 22.40 20.14
N GLU A 199 0.58 23.19 19.64
CA GLU A 199 1.26 24.25 20.37
C GLU A 199 0.45 25.57 20.44
N GLY A 200 -0.76 25.62 19.86
CA GLY A 200 -1.56 26.84 19.78
C GLY A 200 -1.00 27.91 18.82
N ARG A 201 -0.01 27.57 17.99
CA ARG A 201 0.61 28.48 17.02
C ARG A 201 -0.10 28.41 15.67
N LYS A 202 -0.35 29.57 15.07
CA LYS A 202 -0.71 29.67 13.65
C LYS A 202 0.56 29.77 12.81
N ILE A 203 0.70 28.89 11.83
CA ILE A 203 1.79 28.89 10.86
C ILE A 203 1.26 29.24 9.46
N SER A 204 1.99 30.06 8.71
CA SER A 204 1.55 30.42 7.36
C SER A 204 1.77 29.26 6.38
N ASN A 205 1.02 29.23 5.28
CA ASN A 205 1.26 28.22 4.25
C ASN A 205 2.66 28.32 3.64
N TRP A 206 3.27 29.52 3.67
CA TRP A 206 4.60 29.73 3.13
C TRP A 206 5.66 29.07 4.01
N ASP A 207 5.59 29.29 5.33
CA ASP A 207 6.49 28.64 6.29
C ASP A 207 6.32 27.12 6.29
N VAL A 208 5.08 26.62 6.15
CA VAL A 208 4.81 25.18 6.03
C VAL A 208 5.50 24.61 4.79
N ALA A 209 5.44 25.30 3.65
CA ALA A 209 6.07 24.83 2.41
C ALA A 209 7.60 24.83 2.49
N GLU A 210 8.19 25.84 3.15
CA GLU A 210 9.62 25.92 3.40
C GLU A 210 10.10 24.78 4.32
N LEU A 211 9.45 24.60 5.47
CA LEU A 211 9.76 23.53 6.41
C LEU A 211 9.57 22.13 5.82
N ALA A 212 8.53 21.93 5.00
CA ALA A 212 8.28 20.68 4.30
C ALA A 212 9.15 20.48 3.06
N LYS A 213 9.99 21.46 2.68
CA LYS A 213 10.84 21.45 1.49
C LYS A 213 10.06 21.11 0.22
N LEU A 214 8.94 21.80 0.01
CA LEU A 214 8.11 21.61 -1.17
C LEU A 214 8.74 22.29 -2.39
N ASP A 215 9.00 21.51 -3.43
CA ASP A 215 9.34 22.06 -4.74
C ASP A 215 8.07 22.63 -5.40
N TYR A 216 7.99 23.95 -5.49
CA TYR A 216 6.98 24.66 -6.27
C TYR A 216 7.63 25.34 -7.48
N GLN A 217 8.55 24.66 -8.16
CA GLN A 217 9.12 25.20 -9.39
C GLN A 217 8.03 25.32 -10.47
N GLN A 218 8.03 26.46 -11.17
CA GLN A 218 7.29 26.67 -12.40
C GLN A 218 7.54 25.46 -13.31
N ARG A 219 6.46 24.81 -13.78
CA ARG A 219 6.61 23.98 -14.99
C ARG A 219 7.15 24.90 -16.07
N ASP A 220 8.30 24.54 -16.63
CA ASP A 220 9.14 25.29 -17.59
C ASP A 220 8.45 25.68 -18.93
N LYS A 221 7.14 25.82 -18.98
CA LYS A 221 6.38 26.29 -20.14
C LYS A 221 5.75 27.64 -19.80
N LEU A 222 6.46 28.70 -20.19
CA LEU A 222 6.17 30.14 -20.07
C LEU A 222 6.95 30.81 -18.94
N ARG A 223 8.20 31.21 -19.26
CA ARG A 223 8.97 32.21 -18.52
C ARG A 223 8.26 33.58 -18.60
N ALA A 224 7.17 33.73 -17.87
CA ALA A 224 6.87 34.97 -17.19
C ALA A 224 7.10 34.67 -15.71
N ALA A 225 8.04 35.36 -15.06
CA ALA A 225 8.16 35.26 -13.62
C ALA A 225 6.78 35.60 -13.03
N LEU A 226 6.18 34.67 -12.28
CA LEU A 226 4.97 34.99 -11.53
C LEU A 226 5.33 36.13 -10.57
N ASP A 227 4.47 37.13 -10.46
CA ASP A 227 4.60 38.15 -9.43
C ASP A 227 4.57 37.47 -8.04
N GLY A 228 5.19 38.07 -7.03
CA GLY A 228 5.31 37.47 -5.69
C GLY A 228 3.95 37.13 -5.04
N VAL A 229 2.87 37.76 -5.50
CA VAL A 229 1.49 37.43 -5.12
C VAL A 229 1.03 36.10 -5.71
N ASP A 230 1.34 35.81 -6.96
CA ASP A 230 0.92 34.59 -7.63
C ASP A 230 1.71 33.37 -7.15
N GLU A 231 2.98 33.55 -6.80
CA GLU A 231 3.79 32.51 -6.15
C GLU A 231 3.17 32.09 -4.80
N ARG A 232 2.77 33.06 -3.96
CA ARG A 232 2.09 32.78 -2.68
C ARG A 232 0.77 32.05 -2.86
N ARG A 233 0.02 32.34 -3.93
CA ARG A 233 -1.22 31.62 -4.28
C ARG A 233 -0.93 30.18 -4.66
N VAL A 234 0.09 29.93 -5.49
CA VAL A 234 0.51 28.58 -5.89
C VAL A 234 0.94 27.76 -4.66
N VAL A 235 1.80 28.32 -3.81
CA VAL A 235 2.24 27.69 -2.56
C VAL A 235 1.03 27.35 -1.67
N SER A 236 0.11 28.31 -1.50
CA SER A 236 -1.10 28.10 -0.71
C SER A 236 -1.98 26.98 -1.27
N ALA A 237 -2.14 26.90 -2.58
CA ALA A 237 -2.91 25.83 -3.23
C ALA A 237 -2.24 24.46 -3.06
N ILE A 238 -0.91 24.38 -3.19
CA ILE A 238 -0.14 23.14 -3.01
C ILE A 238 -0.25 22.65 -1.56
N VAL A 239 -0.04 23.52 -0.58
CA VAL A 239 -0.15 23.17 0.84
C VAL A 239 -1.58 22.74 1.18
N ALA A 240 -2.59 23.48 0.72
CA ALA A 240 -3.99 23.12 0.94
C ALA A 240 -4.33 21.73 0.36
N ARG A 241 -3.79 21.42 -0.83
CA ARG A 241 -3.94 20.11 -1.46
C ARG A 241 -3.30 19.00 -0.62
N HIS A 242 -2.04 19.16 -0.20
CA HIS A 242 -1.38 18.16 0.65
C HIS A 242 -2.13 17.94 1.97
N VAL A 243 -2.62 19.00 2.63
CA VAL A 243 -3.43 18.87 3.85
C VAL A 243 -4.72 18.08 3.56
N LYS A 244 -5.40 18.38 2.45
CA LYS A 244 -6.61 17.65 2.04
C LYS A 244 -6.31 16.18 1.77
N ASP A 245 -5.27 15.90 0.99
CA ASP A 245 -4.87 14.54 0.60
C ASP A 245 -4.49 13.71 1.85
N ALA A 246 -3.76 14.30 2.80
CA ALA A 246 -3.45 13.66 4.09
C ALA A 246 -4.72 13.33 4.88
N LYS A 247 -5.64 14.30 5.06
CA LYS A 247 -6.90 14.08 5.78
C LYS A 247 -7.75 12.99 5.13
N THR A 248 -7.87 13.03 3.81
CA THR A 248 -8.59 12.00 3.06
C THR A 248 -7.95 10.62 3.23
N MET A 249 -6.62 10.54 3.25
CA MET A 249 -5.92 9.28 3.51
C MET A 249 -6.18 8.76 4.92
N ILE A 250 -6.04 9.60 5.94
CA ILE A 250 -6.31 9.26 7.35
C ILE A 250 -7.74 8.75 7.53
N GLN A 251 -8.73 9.40 6.92
CA GLN A 251 -10.12 8.95 6.97
C GLN A 251 -10.32 7.59 6.27
N ASN A 252 -9.73 7.41 5.09
CA ASN A 252 -9.92 6.19 4.30
C ASN A 252 -9.25 4.95 4.90
N THR A 253 -8.15 5.11 5.63
CA THR A 253 -7.44 3.97 6.24
C THR A 253 -8.28 3.23 7.26
N ALA A 254 -9.12 3.94 8.02
CA ALA A 254 -10.07 3.30 8.94
C ALA A 254 -11.11 2.41 8.24
N PHE A 255 -11.32 2.58 6.94
CA PHE A 255 -12.21 1.72 6.14
C PHE A 255 -11.46 0.74 5.24
N GLY A 256 -10.14 0.60 5.43
CA GLY A 256 -9.30 -0.31 4.65
C GLY A 256 -9.01 0.15 3.23
N VAL A 257 -9.18 1.44 2.94
CA VAL A 257 -9.10 1.98 1.58
C VAL A 257 -7.81 2.78 1.40
N PHE A 258 -7.04 2.48 0.35
CA PHE A 258 -5.97 3.37 -0.11
C PHE A 258 -6.58 4.59 -0.83
N PRO A 259 -5.99 5.79 -0.67
CA PRO A 259 -6.45 6.99 -1.37
C PRO A 259 -6.56 6.77 -2.88
N LYS A 260 -7.53 7.41 -3.51
CA LYS A 260 -7.73 7.39 -4.96
C LYS A 260 -6.97 8.52 -5.63
#